data_AF-A0A1W4XK07-F1
#
_entry.id   AF-A0A1W4XK07-F1
#
_cell.length_a   1.000
_cell.length_b   1.000
_cell.length_c   1.000
_cell.angle_alpha   90.00
_cell.angle_beta   90.00
_cell.angle_gamma   90.00
#
_symmetry.space_group_name_H-M   'P 1'
#
loop_
_entity.id
_entity.type
_entity.pdbx_description
1 polymer ?
#
loop_
_entity_poly.entity_id
_entity_poly.type
_entity_poly.pdbx_seq_one_letter_code
_entity_poly.pdbx_strand_id
1 'polypeptide(L)'
;MKYLEYESGYTPNPDILCNRFIKFNYFFHYAREYLHGDAIATGHYARTSFGSYLENYSDVKVKLLRPYDEMKDQTFFLSQVKQEALRHTMFPLGTLLKSEVKNIALQNGFQKVSRKKESMGICFIGNRNFQSFIAEYIEDKPGKFVNIENGETVGDHNGIHQWTIGQRAKIDGRSLPFFVARKDLDTNTIYVAERHNHSALQTELFFTDKPHWIYETPEELRRHDILSCRFTDQNMKEAVDCEVYEAERGLIVSLSREKRALAPGQFAVFYKNEECLGSARISSSGPSNFILHWLQRNNVVFIAHKLNIYKTTISGNCEINTENEYMQETKTNKYTTCKSSNNQIKENIQDNKISIVKLGIRHNC
;
A
#
# COMPACT_ATOMS: atom_id res chain seq x y z
N MET A 1 4.20 2.65 22.97
CA MET A 1 3.30 3.21 21.93
C MET A 1 4.02 3.87 20.74
N LYS A 2 5.35 4.08 20.75
CA LYS A 2 6.04 4.92 19.72
C LYS A 2 6.35 4.24 18.37
N TYR A 3 6.33 2.91 18.26
CA TYR A 3 6.72 2.20 17.02
C TYR A 3 5.78 1.04 16.65
N LEU A 4 4.53 1.12 17.09
CA LEU A 4 3.56 0.02 16.99
C LEU A 4 3.36 -0.48 15.55
N GLU A 5 3.47 0.40 14.55
CA GLU A 5 3.37 0.01 13.14
C GLU A 5 4.49 -0.93 12.73
N TYR A 6 5.74 -0.63 13.08
CA TYR A 6 6.89 -1.48 12.79
C TYR A 6 6.82 -2.81 13.55
N GLU A 7 6.42 -2.77 14.83
CA GLU A 7 6.21 -3.97 15.65
C GLU A 7 5.08 -4.86 15.12
N SER A 8 4.08 -4.24 14.46
CA SER A 8 2.99 -4.94 13.77
C SER A 8 3.35 -5.33 12.34
N GLY A 9 4.64 -5.28 11.96
CA GLY A 9 5.11 -5.69 10.65
C GLY A 9 4.68 -4.79 9.50
N TYR A 10 4.22 -3.57 9.76
CA TYR A 10 4.02 -2.57 8.72
C TYR A 10 5.32 -1.86 8.36
N THR A 11 5.38 -1.33 7.14
CA THR A 11 6.42 -0.42 6.69
C THR A 11 5.80 0.96 6.48
N PRO A 12 5.75 1.83 7.51
CA PRO A 12 5.17 3.16 7.39
C PRO A 12 6.00 4.10 6.51
N ASN A 13 5.37 5.18 6.02
CA ASN A 13 6.03 6.24 5.26
C ASN A 13 6.18 7.52 6.10
N PRO A 14 7.33 7.73 6.77
CA PRO A 14 7.51 8.85 7.69
C PRO A 14 7.50 10.22 7.02
N ASP A 15 7.84 10.32 5.73
CA ASP A 15 7.87 11.60 5.01
C ASP A 15 6.46 12.12 4.72
N ILE A 16 5.52 11.23 4.34
CA ILE A 16 4.08 11.56 4.26
C ILE A 16 3.57 12.06 5.61
N LEU A 17 3.90 11.36 6.70
CA LEU A 17 3.46 11.71 8.05
C LEU A 17 4.09 13.02 8.54
N CYS A 18 5.36 13.29 8.21
CA CYS A 18 6.02 14.55 8.49
C CYS A 18 5.30 15.73 7.82
N ASN A 19 4.95 15.59 6.53
CA ASN A 19 4.18 16.62 5.85
C ASN A 19 2.79 16.79 6.50
N ARG A 20 2.07 15.69 6.76
CA ARG A 20 0.73 15.73 7.36
C ARG A 20 0.71 16.37 8.75
N PHE A 21 1.62 15.99 9.64
CA PHE A 21 1.55 16.36 11.05
C PHE A 21 2.51 17.48 11.46
N ILE A 22 3.65 17.61 10.80
CA ILE A 22 4.65 18.62 11.17
C ILE A 22 4.54 19.84 10.25
N LYS A 23 4.85 19.68 8.95
CA LYS A 23 4.98 20.84 8.04
C LYS A 23 3.65 21.52 7.75
N PHE A 24 2.59 20.77 7.48
CA PHE A 24 1.27 21.30 7.12
C PHE A 24 0.26 21.20 8.25
N ASN A 25 0.75 21.08 9.49
CA ASN A 25 -0.08 21.15 10.68
C ASN A 25 0.64 21.99 11.74
N TYR A 26 1.56 21.44 12.54
CA TYR A 26 2.24 22.24 13.58
C TYR A 26 2.93 23.50 13.06
N PHE A 27 3.72 23.41 11.99
CA PHE A 27 4.39 24.58 11.39
C PHE A 27 3.38 25.56 10.77
N PHE A 28 2.34 25.05 10.12
CA PHE A 28 1.27 25.87 9.56
C PHE A 28 0.55 26.69 10.64
N HIS A 29 0.07 26.04 11.70
CA HIS A 29 -0.58 26.73 12.82
C HIS A 29 0.38 27.70 13.51
N TYR A 30 1.64 27.31 13.72
CA TYR A 30 2.65 28.22 14.27
C TYR A 30 2.80 29.49 13.43
N ALA A 31 2.91 29.35 12.10
CA ALA A 31 3.04 30.47 11.18
C ALA A 31 1.80 31.38 11.18
N ARG A 32 0.60 30.79 11.22
CA ARG A 32 -0.67 31.54 11.23
C ARG A 32 -0.92 32.26 12.55
N GLU A 33 -0.77 31.56 13.66
CA GLU A 33 -1.23 32.02 14.98
C GLU A 33 -0.17 32.87 15.71
N TYR A 34 1.11 32.53 15.55
CA TYR A 34 2.20 33.16 16.32
C TYR A 34 3.07 34.10 15.48
N LEU A 35 3.25 33.80 14.18
CA LEU A 35 3.98 34.69 13.28
C LEU A 35 3.06 35.64 12.49
N HIS A 36 1.74 35.45 12.62
CA HIS A 36 0.73 36.24 11.91
C HIS A 36 0.92 36.28 10.39
N GLY A 37 1.47 35.19 9.81
CA GLY A 37 1.56 35.04 8.36
C GLY A 37 0.21 34.63 7.77
N ASP A 38 -0.13 35.12 6.57
CA ASP A 38 -1.37 34.74 5.88
C ASP A 38 -1.28 33.35 5.24
N ALA A 39 -0.08 32.99 4.80
CA ALA A 39 0.23 31.77 4.07
C ALA A 39 1.65 31.28 4.39
N ILE A 40 1.91 30.00 4.11
CA ILE A 40 3.26 29.42 4.12
C ILE A 40 3.73 29.17 2.68
N ALA A 41 5.04 29.20 2.44
CA ALA A 41 5.63 28.80 1.18
C ALA A 41 6.60 27.64 1.42
N THR A 42 6.61 26.66 0.52
CA THR A 42 7.53 25.54 0.61
C THR A 42 8.25 25.29 -0.71
N GLY A 43 9.46 24.75 -0.63
CA GLY A 43 10.22 24.33 -1.81
C GLY A 43 9.79 22.98 -2.38
N HIS A 44 8.53 22.55 -2.15
CA HIS A 44 8.03 21.33 -2.77
C HIS A 44 7.70 21.57 -4.25
N TYR A 45 8.03 20.58 -5.08
CA TYR A 45 7.60 20.51 -6.47
C TYR A 45 6.18 19.94 -6.52
N ALA A 46 5.22 20.84 -6.41
CA ALA A 46 3.79 20.58 -6.53
C ALA A 46 3.11 21.87 -7.00
N ARG A 47 1.87 21.77 -7.48
CA ARG A 47 1.03 22.93 -7.82
C ARG A 47 -0.28 22.84 -7.06
N THR A 48 -1.00 23.96 -7.01
CA THR A 48 -2.40 23.98 -6.58
C THR A 48 -3.27 24.65 -7.63
N SER A 49 -4.59 24.42 -7.55
CA SER A 49 -5.55 25.16 -8.38
C SER A 49 -5.60 26.67 -8.06
N PHE A 50 -4.98 27.12 -6.96
CA PHE A 50 -4.87 28.54 -6.61
C PHE A 50 -3.62 29.21 -7.20
N GLY A 51 -2.79 28.46 -7.92
CA GLY A 51 -1.58 28.97 -8.54
C GLY A 51 -0.36 28.93 -7.63
N SER A 52 0.79 29.39 -8.15
CA SER A 52 2.08 29.26 -7.47
C SER A 52 2.20 30.16 -6.24
N TYR A 53 1.52 31.30 -6.28
CA TYR A 53 1.56 32.37 -5.27
C TYR A 53 0.15 32.73 -4.77
N LEU A 54 -0.79 31.78 -4.84
CA LEU A 54 -2.19 31.98 -4.43
C LEU A 54 -2.93 33.07 -5.21
N GLU A 55 -2.51 33.34 -6.45
CA GLU A 55 -3.11 34.35 -7.33
C GLU A 55 -4.60 34.11 -7.63
N ASN A 56 -5.07 32.86 -7.54
CA ASN A 56 -6.47 32.48 -7.73
C ASN A 56 -7.14 32.04 -6.41
N TYR A 57 -6.66 32.55 -5.27
CA TYR A 57 -7.24 32.24 -3.96
C TYR A 57 -8.72 32.58 -3.89
N SER A 58 -9.50 31.69 -3.30
CA SER A 58 -10.92 31.93 -2.99
C SER A 58 -11.39 31.04 -1.83
N ASP A 59 -12.63 31.24 -1.40
CA ASP A 59 -13.24 30.48 -0.30
C ASP A 59 -13.61 29.02 -0.63
N VAL A 60 -13.33 28.59 -1.86
CA VAL A 60 -13.56 27.21 -2.29
C VAL A 60 -12.40 26.30 -1.88
N LYS A 61 -12.62 24.99 -2.01
CA LYS A 61 -11.58 23.99 -1.79
C LYS A 61 -10.51 24.07 -2.87
N VAL A 62 -9.28 23.68 -2.53
CA VAL A 62 -8.13 23.72 -3.44
C VAL A 62 -7.74 22.31 -3.89
N LYS A 63 -7.33 22.16 -5.15
CA LYS A 63 -6.79 20.90 -5.67
C LYS A 63 -5.28 20.86 -5.52
N LEU A 64 -4.73 19.67 -5.25
CA LEU A 64 -3.29 19.39 -5.34
C LEU A 64 -2.97 18.84 -6.72
N LEU A 65 -2.02 19.46 -7.42
CA LEU A 65 -1.70 19.14 -8.80
C LEU A 65 -0.21 18.78 -8.93
N ARG A 66 0.12 17.87 -9.85
CA ARG A 66 1.50 17.51 -10.20
C ARG A 66 2.25 18.75 -10.74
N PRO A 67 3.55 18.91 -10.42
CA PRO A 67 4.36 19.99 -10.98
C PRO A 67 4.66 19.77 -12.47
N TYR A 68 5.23 20.77 -13.13
CA TYR A 68 5.74 20.62 -14.51
C TYR A 68 6.98 19.72 -14.58
N ASP A 69 7.84 19.74 -13.56
CA ASP A 69 8.96 18.81 -13.46
C ASP A 69 8.50 17.46 -12.88
N GLU A 70 8.01 16.58 -13.74
CA GLU A 70 7.51 15.26 -13.34
C GLU A 70 8.58 14.40 -12.64
N MET A 71 9.86 14.59 -12.97
CA MET A 71 10.97 13.87 -12.35
C MET A 71 11.25 14.36 -10.93
N LYS A 72 10.66 15.49 -10.53
CA LYS A 72 10.73 16.06 -9.20
C LYS A 72 9.39 16.07 -8.48
N ASP A 73 8.36 15.46 -9.04
CA ASP A 73 7.05 15.38 -8.41
C ASP A 73 7.12 14.94 -6.93
N GLN A 74 6.53 15.77 -6.07
CA GLN A 74 6.45 15.55 -4.63
C GLN A 74 5.00 15.48 -4.13
N THR A 75 4.01 15.47 -5.02
CA THR A 75 2.59 15.31 -4.65
C THR A 75 2.32 14.01 -3.90
N PHE A 76 3.07 12.94 -4.20
CA PHE A 76 3.06 11.69 -3.43
C PHE A 76 3.20 11.94 -1.92
N PHE A 77 4.19 12.75 -1.52
CA PHE A 77 4.47 13.07 -0.12
C PHE A 77 3.49 14.07 0.49
N LEU A 78 2.72 14.78 -0.34
CA LEU A 78 1.73 15.76 0.06
C LEU A 78 0.29 15.21 0.03
N SER A 79 0.12 13.95 -0.37
CA SER A 79 -1.18 13.29 -0.60
C SER A 79 -2.08 13.15 0.65
N GLN A 80 -1.56 13.47 1.84
CA GLN A 80 -2.27 13.47 3.13
C GLN A 80 -2.42 14.87 3.74
N VAL A 81 -2.05 15.93 3.02
CA VAL A 81 -2.17 17.31 3.53
C VAL A 81 -3.65 17.70 3.62
N LYS A 82 -4.04 18.36 4.70
CA LYS A 82 -5.41 18.83 4.93
C LYS A 82 -5.73 20.06 4.06
N GLN A 83 -6.99 20.19 3.66
CA GLN A 83 -7.50 21.36 2.92
C GLN A 83 -7.15 22.69 3.58
N GLU A 84 -7.31 22.77 4.90
CA GLU A 84 -7.02 23.98 5.69
C GLU A 84 -5.61 24.53 5.40
N ALA A 85 -4.57 23.72 5.59
CA ALA A 85 -3.20 24.14 5.33
C ALA A 85 -2.91 24.29 3.83
N LEU A 86 -3.46 23.41 2.98
CA LEU A 86 -3.20 23.44 1.54
C LEU A 86 -3.70 24.74 0.89
N ARG A 87 -4.89 25.24 1.29
CA ARG A 87 -5.47 26.49 0.78
C ARG A 87 -4.59 27.71 1.05
N HIS A 88 -3.77 27.64 2.10
CA HIS A 88 -2.87 28.69 2.54
C HIS A 88 -1.40 28.33 2.30
N THR A 89 -1.10 27.47 1.33
CA THR A 89 0.27 27.12 0.97
C THR A 89 0.61 27.50 -0.47
N MET A 90 1.72 28.22 -0.63
CA MET A 90 2.38 28.51 -1.91
C MET A 90 3.39 27.41 -2.26
N PHE A 91 3.44 27.05 -3.54
CA PHE A 91 4.46 26.17 -4.12
C PHE A 91 5.16 26.85 -5.30
N PRO A 92 6.10 27.78 -5.04
CA PRO A 92 6.75 28.57 -6.08
C PRO A 92 7.51 27.75 -7.13
N LEU A 93 7.90 26.53 -6.80
CA LEU A 93 8.67 25.65 -7.69
C LEU A 93 7.79 24.78 -8.60
N GLY A 94 6.46 24.81 -8.43
CA GLY A 94 5.54 23.93 -9.13
C GLY A 94 5.55 24.06 -10.66
N THR A 95 5.92 25.23 -11.16
CA THR A 95 5.97 25.55 -12.60
C THR A 95 7.40 25.62 -13.15
N LEU A 96 8.41 25.21 -12.37
CA LEU A 96 9.81 25.31 -12.74
C LEU A 96 10.46 23.93 -12.82
N LEU A 97 11.36 23.77 -13.78
CA LEU A 97 12.29 22.64 -13.84
C LEU A 97 13.40 22.80 -12.80
N LYS A 98 13.95 21.69 -12.32
CA LYS A 98 15.06 21.71 -11.37
C LYS A 98 16.27 22.48 -11.88
N SER A 99 16.56 22.37 -13.17
CA SER A 99 17.65 23.08 -13.85
C SER A 99 17.44 24.60 -13.78
N GLU A 100 16.21 25.06 -14.01
CA GLU A 100 15.83 26.47 -13.94
C GLU A 100 15.99 27.01 -12.51
N VAL A 101 15.52 26.27 -11.51
CA VAL A 101 15.69 26.64 -10.09
C VAL A 101 17.18 26.79 -9.74
N LYS A 102 18.05 25.90 -10.23
CA LYS A 102 19.50 26.02 -10.02
C LYS A 102 20.10 27.22 -10.75
N ASN A 103 19.61 27.55 -11.94
CA ASN A 103 20.05 28.71 -12.71
C ASN A 103 19.63 30.03 -12.03
N ILE A 104 18.38 30.12 -11.57
CA ILE A 104 17.88 31.27 -10.79
C ILE A 104 18.74 31.46 -9.53
N ALA A 105 19.04 30.37 -8.81
CA ALA A 105 19.93 30.44 -7.66
C ALA A 105 21.33 30.94 -8.03
N LEU A 106 21.91 30.48 -9.15
CA LEU A 106 23.22 30.93 -9.62
C LEU A 106 23.21 32.43 -9.98
N GLN A 107 22.20 32.88 -10.72
CA GLN A 107 22.04 34.28 -11.15
C GLN A 107 21.88 35.24 -9.97
N ASN A 108 21.30 34.78 -8.86
CA ASN A 108 21.12 35.57 -7.64
C ASN A 108 22.27 35.39 -6.61
N GLY A 109 23.41 34.84 -7.03
CA GLY A 109 24.60 34.70 -6.17
C GLY A 109 24.59 33.53 -5.19
N PHE A 110 23.58 32.64 -5.22
CA PHE A 110 23.49 31.45 -4.36
C PHE A 110 24.30 30.25 -4.90
N GLN A 111 25.57 30.46 -5.25
CA GLN A 111 26.42 29.42 -5.87
C GLN A 111 26.56 28.14 -5.03
N LYS A 112 26.64 28.29 -3.70
CA LYS A 112 26.76 27.13 -2.80
C LYS A 112 25.49 26.27 -2.83
N VAL A 113 24.31 26.90 -2.91
CA VAL A 113 23.02 26.21 -2.93
C VAL A 113 22.79 25.54 -4.28
N SER A 114 23.13 26.19 -5.40
CA SER A 114 22.92 25.63 -6.74
C SER A 114 23.76 24.36 -6.99
N ARG A 115 24.94 24.27 -6.36
CA ARG A 115 25.85 23.11 -6.45
C ARG A 115 25.55 22.02 -5.41
N LYS A 116 24.76 22.31 -4.38
CA LYS A 116 24.46 21.36 -3.30
C LYS A 116 23.68 20.16 -3.87
N LYS A 117 24.15 18.95 -3.54
CA LYS A 117 23.39 17.72 -3.85
C LYS A 117 22.12 17.67 -3.01
N GLU A 118 21.06 17.13 -3.59
CA GLU A 118 19.80 16.94 -2.89
C GLU A 118 19.96 15.91 -1.77
N SER A 119 19.28 16.15 -0.65
CA SER A 119 19.22 15.18 0.44
C SER A 119 18.38 13.99 -0.01
N MET A 120 18.91 12.78 0.17
CA MET A 120 18.23 11.52 -0.09
C MET A 120 17.94 10.83 1.25
N GLY A 121 16.95 9.93 1.27
CA GLY A 121 16.56 9.21 2.48
C GLY A 121 15.45 9.90 3.28
N ILE A 122 15.08 9.28 4.40
CA ILE A 122 14.00 9.75 5.27
C ILE A 122 14.38 11.10 5.89
N CYS A 123 13.47 12.08 5.85
CA CYS A 123 13.74 13.50 6.12
C CYS A 123 14.53 13.77 7.41
N PHE A 124 14.31 13.01 8.49
CA PHE A 124 14.97 13.23 9.79
C PHE A 124 16.09 12.23 10.11
N ILE A 125 16.22 11.15 9.35
CA ILE A 125 17.25 10.13 9.56
C ILE A 125 18.50 10.43 8.72
N GLY A 126 18.30 11.02 7.54
CA GLY A 126 19.37 11.25 6.56
C GLY A 126 19.84 9.94 5.92
N ASN A 127 21.16 9.83 5.67
CA ASN A 127 21.76 8.72 4.91
C ASN A 127 22.09 7.47 5.75
N ARG A 128 21.56 7.33 6.98
CA ARG A 128 21.86 6.17 7.84
C ARG A 128 21.16 4.89 7.32
N ASN A 129 21.73 3.73 7.61
CA ASN A 129 21.06 2.45 7.37
C ASN A 129 19.81 2.34 8.26
N PHE A 130 18.65 2.06 7.65
CA PHE A 130 17.37 2.01 8.37
C PHE A 130 17.32 0.90 9.42
N GLN A 131 17.92 -0.27 9.17
CA GLN A 131 17.89 -1.41 10.08
C GLN A 131 18.70 -1.10 11.34
N SER A 132 19.87 -0.47 11.18
CA SER A 132 20.66 0.02 12.32
C SER A 132 19.91 1.10 13.12
N PHE A 133 19.20 1.99 12.44
CA PHE A 133 18.41 3.04 13.09
C PHE A 133 17.25 2.45 13.90
N ILE A 134 16.44 1.56 13.33
CA ILE A 134 15.23 1.07 14.01
C ILE A 134 15.56 0.17 15.21
N ALA A 135 16.70 -0.51 15.17
CA ALA A 135 17.21 -1.32 16.28
C ALA A 135 17.57 -0.49 17.53
N GLU A 136 17.80 0.82 17.40
CA GLU A 136 17.98 1.72 18.55
C GLU A 136 16.68 1.94 19.35
N TYR A 137 15.52 1.59 18.78
CA TYR A 137 14.21 1.92 19.33
C TYR A 137 13.29 0.72 19.57
N ILE A 138 13.49 -0.37 18.84
CA ILE A 138 12.67 -1.58 18.92
C ILE A 138 13.61 -2.74 19.24
N GLU A 139 13.30 -3.46 20.31
CA GLU A 139 14.04 -4.66 20.69
C GLU A 139 13.92 -5.74 19.62
N ASP A 140 15.05 -6.38 19.32
CA ASP A 140 15.13 -7.44 18.33
C ASP A 140 14.41 -8.70 18.81
N LYS A 141 13.58 -9.27 17.93
CA LYS A 141 12.86 -10.52 18.16
C LYS A 141 13.29 -11.51 17.08
N PRO A 142 14.32 -12.33 17.33
CA PRO A 142 14.83 -13.24 16.32
C PRO A 142 13.80 -14.26 15.85
N GLY A 143 13.85 -14.59 14.57
CA GLY A 143 12.93 -15.51 13.93
C GLY A 143 13.54 -16.17 12.69
N LYS A 144 12.74 -16.96 11.98
CA LYS A 144 13.21 -17.77 10.85
C LYS A 144 12.80 -17.18 9.51
N PHE A 145 13.72 -17.25 8.55
CA PHE A 145 13.37 -17.17 7.13
C PHE A 145 12.93 -18.53 6.62
N VAL A 146 11.74 -18.58 6.02
CA VAL A 146 11.16 -19.81 5.47
C VAL A 146 10.89 -19.60 3.98
N ASN A 147 11.35 -20.50 3.12
CA ASN A 147 11.04 -20.45 1.70
C ASN A 147 9.54 -20.75 1.49
N ILE A 148 8.85 -19.84 0.82
CA ILE A 148 7.40 -19.90 0.61
C ILE A 148 6.95 -21.06 -0.29
N GLU A 149 7.83 -21.57 -1.16
CA GLU A 149 7.49 -22.65 -2.09
C GLU A 149 7.55 -24.04 -1.44
N ASN A 150 8.62 -24.31 -0.70
CA ASN A 150 8.91 -25.66 -0.16
C ASN A 150 8.81 -25.75 1.38
N GLY A 151 8.62 -24.62 2.08
CA GLY A 151 8.54 -24.58 3.54
C GLY A 151 9.88 -24.79 4.27
N GLU A 152 11.00 -24.85 3.54
CA GLU A 152 12.32 -25.04 4.12
C GLU A 152 12.77 -23.81 4.92
N THR A 153 13.32 -24.02 6.10
CA THR A 153 14.01 -22.94 6.82
C THR A 153 15.33 -22.64 6.11
N VAL A 154 15.44 -21.44 5.56
CA VAL A 154 16.60 -21.03 4.75
C VAL A 154 17.59 -20.16 5.52
N GLY A 155 17.19 -19.58 6.65
CA GLY A 155 18.07 -18.77 7.50
C GLY A 155 17.36 -18.15 8.70
N ASP A 156 18.03 -17.19 9.34
CA ASP A 156 17.58 -16.48 10.54
C ASP A 156 17.50 -14.96 10.28
N HIS A 157 16.64 -14.26 11.03
CA HIS A 157 16.55 -12.81 11.05
C HIS A 157 16.45 -12.25 12.46
N ASN A 158 16.80 -10.98 12.65
CA ASN A 158 16.78 -10.32 13.96
C ASN A 158 15.42 -9.70 14.33
N GLY A 159 14.47 -9.62 13.39
CA GLY A 159 13.09 -9.25 13.71
C GLY A 159 12.32 -8.69 12.52
N ILE A 160 11.00 -8.88 12.53
CA ILE A 160 10.08 -8.52 11.43
C ILE A 160 10.08 -7.01 11.13
N HIS A 161 10.32 -6.16 12.13
CA HIS A 161 10.39 -4.70 12.01
C HIS A 161 11.53 -4.21 11.13
N GLN A 162 12.57 -5.03 10.93
CA GLN A 162 13.73 -4.69 10.10
C GLN A 162 13.54 -4.99 8.60
N TRP A 163 12.40 -5.57 8.22
CA TRP A 163 12.16 -6.10 6.87
C TRP A 163 10.91 -5.54 6.23
N THR A 164 11.01 -5.21 4.95
CA THR A 164 9.89 -4.75 4.11
C THR A 164 9.58 -5.79 3.03
N ILE A 165 8.30 -5.93 2.66
CA ILE A 165 7.90 -6.78 1.54
C ILE A 165 8.68 -6.39 0.27
N GLY A 166 9.19 -7.38 -0.46
CA GLY A 166 10.01 -7.22 -1.65
C GLY A 166 11.47 -6.84 -1.42
N GLN A 167 11.89 -6.61 -0.18
CA GLN A 167 13.29 -6.38 0.17
C GLN A 167 14.11 -7.66 -0.08
N ARG A 168 15.29 -7.51 -0.66
CA ARG A 168 16.24 -8.60 -0.85
C ARG A 168 16.79 -9.04 0.51
N ALA A 169 16.59 -10.30 0.87
CA ALA A 169 17.22 -10.95 2.00
C ALA A 169 18.51 -11.63 1.53
N LYS A 170 19.66 -11.18 2.05
CA LYS A 170 20.95 -11.85 1.82
C LYS A 170 21.04 -13.00 2.81
N ILE A 171 20.87 -14.22 2.32
CA ILE A 171 20.91 -15.44 3.12
C ILE A 171 22.16 -16.20 2.71
N ASP A 172 23.04 -16.46 3.68
CA ASP A 172 24.34 -17.07 3.43
C ASP A 172 24.18 -18.52 2.92
N GLY A 173 25.11 -18.95 2.06
CA GLY A 173 25.13 -20.32 1.52
C GLY A 173 24.06 -20.62 0.47
N ARG A 174 23.30 -19.63 -0.01
CA ARG A 174 22.28 -19.81 -1.06
C ARG A 174 22.72 -19.20 -2.40
N SER A 175 22.54 -19.96 -3.48
CA SER A 175 22.94 -19.56 -4.83
C SER A 175 21.99 -18.52 -5.45
N LEU A 176 20.70 -18.58 -5.11
CA LEU A 176 19.68 -17.65 -5.60
C LEU A 176 19.34 -16.57 -4.56
N PRO A 177 19.09 -15.33 -5.00
CA PRO A 177 18.67 -14.26 -4.09
C PRO A 177 17.23 -14.49 -3.61
N PHE A 178 17.04 -14.34 -2.31
CA PHE A 178 15.73 -14.37 -1.66
C PHE A 178 15.16 -12.96 -1.48
N PHE A 179 13.84 -12.87 -1.50
CA PHE A 179 13.10 -11.63 -1.30
C PHE A 179 11.95 -11.86 -0.31
N VAL A 180 11.71 -10.92 0.59
CA VAL A 180 10.64 -11.01 1.59
C VAL A 180 9.28 -11.00 0.91
N ALA A 181 8.54 -12.10 0.98
CA ALA A 181 7.24 -12.26 0.34
C ALA A 181 6.07 -12.04 1.30
N ARG A 182 6.21 -12.48 2.55
CA ARG A 182 5.18 -12.33 3.59
C ARG A 182 5.83 -12.32 4.97
N LYS A 183 5.20 -11.64 5.91
CA LYS A 183 5.61 -11.59 7.31
C LYS A 183 4.47 -12.15 8.15
N ASP A 184 4.78 -13.10 9.02
CA ASP A 184 3.85 -13.73 9.94
C ASP A 184 4.23 -13.35 11.38
N LEU A 185 3.40 -12.51 11.99
CA LEU A 185 3.64 -11.96 13.33
C LEU A 185 3.42 -13.00 14.42
N ASP A 186 2.48 -13.94 14.22
CA ASP A 186 2.08 -14.90 15.24
C ASP A 186 3.22 -15.92 15.47
N THR A 187 3.88 -16.34 14.38
CA THR A 187 5.01 -17.28 14.44
C THR A 187 6.37 -16.60 14.35
N ASN A 188 6.40 -15.26 14.31
CA ASN A 188 7.62 -14.46 14.07
C ASN A 188 8.46 -14.99 12.88
N THR A 189 7.78 -15.34 11.79
CA THR A 189 8.39 -15.96 10.60
C THR A 189 8.33 -15.01 9.42
N ILE A 190 9.44 -14.91 8.67
CA ILE A 190 9.46 -14.20 7.40
C ILE A 190 9.52 -15.22 6.27
N TYR A 191 8.43 -15.26 5.49
CA TYR A 191 8.40 -16.05 4.28
C TYR A 191 9.14 -15.32 3.16
N VAL A 192 10.08 -16.00 2.54
CA VAL A 192 10.90 -15.49 1.45
C VAL A 192 10.66 -16.27 0.17
N ALA A 193 10.79 -15.60 -0.96
CA ALA A 193 10.64 -16.17 -2.28
C ALA A 193 11.96 -16.05 -3.06
N GLU A 194 12.29 -17.05 -3.85
CA GLU A 194 13.45 -17.01 -4.73
C GLU A 194 13.19 -16.12 -5.95
N ARG A 195 14.22 -15.41 -6.41
CA ARG A 195 14.21 -14.56 -7.62
C ARG A 195 13.39 -13.27 -7.45
N HIS A 196 13.75 -12.28 -8.25
CA HIS A 196 13.15 -10.94 -8.14
C HIS A 196 11.66 -10.92 -8.52
N ASN A 197 11.26 -11.62 -9.59
CA ASN A 197 9.90 -11.58 -10.15
C ASN A 197 9.06 -12.79 -9.73
N HIS A 198 9.23 -13.27 -8.49
CA HIS A 198 8.43 -14.40 -8.01
C HIS A 198 6.94 -14.02 -7.88
N SER A 199 6.03 -14.92 -8.25
CA SER A 199 4.58 -14.69 -8.23
C SER A 199 4.02 -14.43 -6.83
N ALA A 200 4.73 -14.85 -5.79
CA ALA A 200 4.37 -14.54 -4.39
C ALA A 200 4.53 -13.05 -4.04
N LEU A 201 5.30 -12.30 -4.85
CA LEU A 201 5.49 -10.86 -4.70
C LEU A 201 4.53 -10.06 -5.59
N GLN A 202 3.78 -10.72 -6.47
CA GLN A 202 2.91 -10.07 -7.45
C GLN A 202 1.47 -10.15 -6.99
N THR A 203 0.75 -9.03 -7.11
CA THR A 203 -0.69 -8.93 -6.83
C THR A 203 -1.34 -7.96 -7.80
N GLU A 204 -2.62 -8.15 -8.07
CA GLU A 204 -3.47 -7.25 -8.85
C GLU A 204 -4.59 -6.65 -8.00
N LEU A 205 -4.68 -7.03 -6.72
CA LEU A 205 -5.75 -6.64 -5.83
C LEU A 205 -5.19 -6.35 -4.46
N PHE A 206 -5.49 -5.18 -3.91
CA PHE A 206 -5.09 -4.85 -2.54
C PHE A 206 -6.16 -4.03 -1.83
N PHE A 207 -5.96 -3.86 -0.53
CA PHE A 207 -6.91 -3.21 0.36
C PHE A 207 -6.23 -2.08 1.11
N THR A 208 -6.98 -1.01 1.37
CA THR A 208 -6.52 0.14 2.14
C THR A 208 -7.42 0.38 3.34
N ASP A 209 -6.94 1.20 4.26
CA ASP A 209 -7.81 1.88 5.23
C ASP A 209 -8.66 2.96 4.51
N LYS A 210 -9.48 3.69 5.28
CA LYS A 210 -10.24 4.83 4.75
C LYS A 210 -9.31 5.86 4.11
N PRO A 211 -9.67 6.38 2.92
CA PRO A 211 -8.86 7.35 2.22
C PRO A 211 -8.91 8.72 2.88
N HIS A 212 -7.83 9.48 2.67
CA HIS A 212 -7.85 10.94 2.78
C HIS A 212 -7.90 11.50 1.36
N TRP A 213 -9.03 12.08 1.00
CA TRP A 213 -9.17 12.82 -0.25
C TRP A 213 -8.79 14.28 -0.03
N ILE A 214 -7.93 14.82 -0.89
CA ILE A 214 -7.46 16.19 -0.80
C ILE A 214 -8.64 17.14 -1.02
N TYR A 215 -9.21 17.17 -2.23
CA TYR A 215 -10.28 18.10 -2.58
C TYR A 215 -11.61 17.60 -2.00
N GLU A 216 -12.06 16.42 -2.41
CA GLU A 216 -13.24 15.74 -1.88
C GLU A 216 -13.27 14.30 -2.38
N THR A 217 -14.15 13.49 -1.79
CA THR A 217 -14.43 12.15 -2.31
C THR A 217 -14.82 12.23 -3.78
N PRO A 218 -14.15 11.51 -4.70
CA PRO A 218 -14.52 11.47 -6.12
C PRO A 218 -16.01 11.19 -6.34
N GLU A 219 -16.61 11.82 -7.36
CA GLU A 219 -18.07 11.77 -7.62
C GLU A 219 -18.56 10.34 -7.87
N GLU A 220 -17.76 9.52 -8.54
CA GLU A 220 -18.02 8.11 -8.76
C GLU A 220 -18.23 7.38 -7.42
N LEU A 221 -17.30 7.54 -6.48
CA LEU A 221 -17.38 6.91 -5.16
C LEU A 221 -18.54 7.45 -4.32
N ARG A 222 -18.87 8.75 -4.41
CA ARG A 222 -20.06 9.33 -3.74
C ARG A 222 -21.37 8.68 -4.20
N ARG A 223 -21.43 8.28 -5.47
CA ARG A 223 -22.57 7.56 -6.05
C ARG A 223 -22.47 6.05 -5.88
N HIS A 224 -21.51 5.56 -5.07
CA HIS A 224 -21.22 4.14 -4.85
C HIS A 224 -20.86 3.39 -6.14
N ASP A 225 -20.21 4.09 -7.07
CA ASP A 225 -19.74 3.59 -8.36
C ASP A 225 -18.20 3.38 -8.34
N ILE A 226 -17.66 2.80 -9.41
CA ILE A 226 -16.23 2.52 -9.55
C ILE A 226 -15.50 3.78 -10.02
N LEU A 227 -14.40 4.11 -9.34
CA LEU A 227 -13.47 5.14 -9.78
C LEU A 227 -12.34 4.54 -10.60
N SER A 228 -12.30 4.84 -11.90
CA SER A 228 -11.13 4.59 -12.75
C SER A 228 -10.11 5.72 -12.57
N CYS A 229 -8.90 5.38 -12.12
CA CYS A 229 -7.83 6.34 -11.88
C CYS A 229 -6.45 5.67 -11.97
N ARG A 230 -5.39 6.41 -11.67
CA ARG A 230 -4.01 5.87 -11.61
C ARG A 230 -3.53 5.86 -10.17
N PHE A 231 -2.83 4.80 -9.75
CA PHE A 231 -2.24 4.74 -8.42
C PHE A 231 -0.71 4.59 -8.46
N THR A 232 -0.04 5.02 -7.39
CA THR A 232 1.34 4.61 -7.08
C THR A 232 1.53 4.42 -5.57
N ASP A 233 2.41 3.49 -5.20
CA ASP A 233 2.86 3.25 -3.82
C ASP A 233 4.24 3.87 -3.53
N GLN A 234 4.89 4.43 -4.55
CA GLN A 234 6.27 4.92 -4.47
C GLN A 234 6.45 6.20 -5.28
N ASN A 235 7.19 7.16 -4.73
CA ASN A 235 7.51 8.40 -5.43
C ASN A 235 8.37 8.14 -6.67
N MET A 236 8.18 8.94 -7.73
CA MET A 236 8.91 8.88 -9.00
C MET A 236 8.79 7.54 -9.76
N LYS A 237 7.85 6.66 -9.37
CA LYS A 237 7.49 5.49 -10.17
C LYS A 237 6.27 5.80 -11.03
N GLU A 238 6.25 5.17 -12.20
CA GLU A 238 5.10 5.20 -13.09
C GLU A 238 3.84 4.71 -12.36
N ALA A 239 2.78 5.51 -12.43
CA ALA A 239 1.49 5.14 -11.86
C ALA A 239 0.85 4.01 -12.71
N VAL A 240 0.06 3.17 -12.07
CA VAL A 240 -0.63 2.04 -12.70
C VAL A 240 -2.11 2.35 -12.76
N ASP A 241 -2.75 2.12 -13.91
CA ASP A 241 -4.20 2.23 -14.02
C ASP A 241 -4.88 1.25 -13.07
N CYS A 242 -5.92 1.72 -12.41
CA CYS A 242 -6.61 0.98 -11.38
C CYS A 242 -8.10 1.37 -11.31
N GLU A 243 -8.86 0.44 -10.76
CA GLU A 243 -10.26 0.62 -10.40
C GLU A 243 -10.38 0.58 -8.90
N VAL A 244 -11.03 1.59 -8.34
CA VAL A 244 -11.17 1.79 -6.91
C VAL A 244 -12.64 1.68 -6.55
N TYR A 245 -12.92 0.84 -5.55
CA TYR A 245 -14.25 0.67 -4.96
C TYR A 245 -14.18 1.00 -3.47
N GLU A 246 -15.17 1.77 -2.98
CA GLU A 246 -15.27 2.11 -1.56
C GLU A 246 -16.10 1.06 -0.80
N ALA A 247 -15.48 0.45 0.20
CA ALA A 247 -16.09 -0.50 1.11
C ALA A 247 -16.10 0.07 2.55
N GLU A 248 -16.81 -0.60 3.46
CA GLU A 248 -17.01 -0.12 4.85
C GLU A 248 -15.69 0.20 5.58
N ARG A 249 -14.64 -0.62 5.35
CA ARG A 249 -13.35 -0.53 6.05
C ARG A 249 -12.31 0.32 5.32
N GLY A 250 -12.58 0.76 4.10
CA GLY A 250 -11.61 1.46 3.26
C GLY A 250 -11.80 1.13 1.79
N LEU A 251 -10.73 1.15 1.01
CA LEU A 251 -10.81 0.92 -0.43
C LEU A 251 -10.42 -0.50 -0.80
N ILE A 252 -11.09 -1.02 -1.82
CA ILE A 252 -10.66 -2.18 -2.59
C ILE A 252 -10.11 -1.65 -3.91
N VAL A 253 -8.88 -2.02 -4.25
CA VAL A 253 -8.19 -1.49 -5.43
C VAL A 253 -7.76 -2.64 -6.33
N SER A 254 -8.32 -2.67 -7.54
CA SER A 254 -7.97 -3.59 -8.62
C SER A 254 -7.02 -2.92 -9.60
N LEU A 255 -6.00 -3.64 -10.06
CA LEU A 255 -4.94 -3.12 -10.91
C LEU A 255 -5.02 -3.69 -12.31
N SER A 256 -4.78 -2.84 -13.31
CA SER A 256 -4.74 -3.26 -14.72
C SER A 256 -3.56 -4.19 -15.04
N ARG A 257 -2.51 -4.18 -14.21
CA ARG A 257 -1.34 -5.04 -14.30
C ARG A 257 -0.80 -5.40 -12.93
N GLU A 258 -0.12 -6.54 -12.86
CA GLU A 258 0.50 -7.03 -11.64
C GLU A 258 1.46 -6.01 -11.02
N LYS A 259 1.30 -5.75 -9.72
CA LYS A 259 2.21 -4.94 -8.94
C LYS A 259 3.07 -5.82 -8.04
N ARG A 260 4.37 -5.62 -8.14
CA ARG A 260 5.34 -6.25 -7.26
C ARG A 260 5.44 -5.54 -5.91
N ALA A 261 5.41 -6.33 -4.84
CA ALA A 261 5.82 -5.97 -3.48
C ALA A 261 5.08 -4.77 -2.88
N LEU A 262 3.75 -4.78 -2.94
CA LEU A 262 2.95 -3.84 -2.16
C LEU A 262 3.16 -4.10 -0.67
N ALA A 263 3.66 -3.11 0.05
CA ALA A 263 3.99 -3.22 1.47
C ALA A 263 2.87 -2.58 2.32
N PRO A 264 2.19 -3.36 3.18
CA PRO A 264 1.27 -2.80 4.16
C PRO A 264 1.95 -1.76 5.07
N GLY A 265 1.25 -0.67 5.36
CA GLY A 265 1.77 0.52 6.03
C GLY A 265 2.25 1.64 5.09
N GLN A 266 2.59 1.34 3.83
CA GLN A 266 2.81 2.37 2.82
C GLN A 266 1.47 3.00 2.38
N PHE A 267 1.53 4.05 1.56
CA PHE A 267 0.34 4.73 1.05
C PHE A 267 0.14 4.44 -0.42
N ALA A 268 -1.08 4.13 -0.82
CA ALA A 268 -1.52 4.18 -2.20
C ALA A 268 -2.01 5.59 -2.50
N VAL A 269 -1.35 6.29 -3.41
CA VAL A 269 -1.69 7.65 -3.84
C VAL A 269 -2.39 7.59 -5.19
N PHE A 270 -3.54 8.25 -5.30
CA PHE A 270 -4.42 8.19 -6.46
C PHE A 270 -4.39 9.49 -7.26
N TYR A 271 -4.37 9.38 -8.58
CA TYR A 271 -4.29 10.47 -9.52
C TYR A 271 -5.33 10.35 -10.62
N LYS A 272 -5.90 11.49 -11.03
CA LYS A 272 -6.73 11.61 -12.24
C LYS A 272 -6.20 12.80 -13.04
N ASN A 273 -5.73 12.53 -14.26
CA ASN A 273 -4.97 13.51 -15.05
C ASN A 273 -3.75 14.03 -14.26
N GLU A 274 -3.67 15.34 -14.03
CA GLU A 274 -2.64 16.00 -13.22
C GLU A 274 -3.01 16.15 -11.73
N GLU A 275 -4.24 15.82 -11.34
CA GLU A 275 -4.73 15.99 -9.97
C GLU A 275 -4.31 14.82 -9.09
N CYS A 276 -3.68 15.11 -7.95
CA CYS A 276 -3.52 14.19 -6.85
C CYS A 276 -4.82 14.18 -6.04
N LEU A 277 -5.63 13.14 -6.23
CA LEU A 277 -6.92 13.00 -5.56
C LEU A 277 -6.75 12.86 -4.04
N GLY A 278 -5.70 12.17 -3.62
CA GLY A 278 -5.42 11.85 -2.22
C GLY A 278 -4.75 10.50 -2.08
N SER A 279 -4.77 9.95 -0.86
CA SER A 279 -4.17 8.65 -0.61
C SER A 279 -4.82 7.89 0.53
N ALA A 280 -4.55 6.60 0.59
CA ALA A 280 -4.98 5.72 1.66
C ALA A 280 -3.83 4.81 2.08
N ARG A 281 -3.74 4.51 3.39
CA ARG A 281 -2.73 3.59 3.90
C ARG A 281 -3.09 2.16 3.47
N ILE A 282 -2.14 1.45 2.87
CA ILE A 282 -2.31 0.05 2.44
C ILE A 282 -2.40 -0.81 3.70
N SER A 283 -3.55 -1.46 3.89
CA SER A 283 -3.81 -2.32 5.04
C SER A 283 -3.40 -3.77 4.76
N SER A 284 -3.56 -4.22 3.51
CA SER A 284 -3.19 -5.55 3.05
C SER A 284 -2.86 -5.55 1.56
N SER A 285 -1.83 -6.30 1.16
CA SER A 285 -1.44 -6.49 -0.25
C SER A 285 -2.35 -7.46 -1.02
N GLY A 286 -3.42 -7.95 -0.39
CA GLY A 286 -4.32 -8.94 -0.96
C GLY A 286 -3.65 -10.30 -1.24
N PRO A 287 -4.36 -11.22 -1.91
CA PRO A 287 -3.80 -12.51 -2.29
C PRO A 287 -2.73 -12.33 -3.38
N SER A 288 -1.56 -12.94 -3.20
CA SER A 288 -0.55 -12.97 -4.25
C SER A 288 -0.93 -13.94 -5.37
N ASN A 289 -0.38 -13.72 -6.56
CA ASN A 289 -0.63 -14.57 -7.72
C ASN A 289 -0.17 -16.02 -7.46
N PHE A 290 0.87 -16.21 -6.63
CA PHE A 290 1.26 -17.53 -6.14
C PHE A 290 0.13 -18.26 -5.41
N ILE A 291 -0.51 -17.60 -4.45
CA ILE A 291 -1.61 -18.19 -3.67
C ILE A 291 -2.82 -18.47 -4.57
N LEU A 292 -3.15 -17.54 -5.47
CA LEU A 292 -4.25 -17.72 -6.42
C LEU A 292 -4.02 -18.92 -7.34
N HIS A 293 -2.82 -19.06 -7.91
CA HIS A 293 -2.45 -20.21 -8.75
C HIS A 293 -2.47 -21.53 -7.96
N TRP A 294 -2.01 -21.51 -6.70
CA TRP A 294 -2.05 -22.70 -5.85
C TRP A 294 -3.49 -23.14 -5.57
N LEU A 295 -4.39 -22.21 -5.23
CA LEU A 295 -5.81 -22.53 -4.98
C LEU A 295 -6.49 -23.12 -6.21
N GLN A 296 -6.21 -22.56 -7.40
CA GLN A 296 -6.73 -23.06 -8.67
C GLN A 296 -6.23 -24.48 -8.97
N ARG A 297 -4.93 -24.73 -8.83
CA ARG A 297 -4.33 -26.06 -9.08
C ARG A 297 -4.83 -27.15 -8.14
N ASN A 298 -5.15 -26.80 -6.90
CA ASN A 298 -5.56 -27.77 -5.88
C ASN A 298 -7.09 -27.93 -5.80
N ASN A 299 -7.85 -27.46 -6.79
CA ASN A 299 -9.31 -27.53 -6.84
C ASN A 299 -9.98 -27.08 -5.53
N VAL A 300 -9.42 -26.06 -4.88
CA VAL A 300 -10.08 -25.36 -3.76
C VAL A 300 -11.12 -24.39 -4.36
N VAL A 301 -12.04 -24.94 -5.15
CA VAL A 301 -12.92 -24.22 -6.08
C VAL A 301 -13.79 -23.19 -5.37
N PHE A 302 -14.22 -23.48 -4.14
CA PHE A 302 -15.11 -22.58 -3.39
C PHE A 302 -14.45 -21.23 -3.03
N ILE A 303 -13.14 -21.23 -2.72
CA ILE A 303 -12.41 -20.00 -2.36
C ILE A 303 -11.90 -19.29 -3.62
N ALA A 304 -11.39 -20.05 -4.60
CA ALA A 304 -10.92 -19.49 -5.86
C ALA A 304 -12.05 -18.83 -6.65
N HIS A 305 -13.25 -19.43 -6.68
CA HIS A 305 -14.42 -18.86 -7.36
C HIS A 305 -14.91 -17.58 -6.69
N LYS A 306 -14.99 -17.52 -5.36
CA LYS A 306 -15.33 -16.26 -4.66
C LYS A 306 -14.30 -15.16 -4.92
N LEU A 307 -13.00 -15.47 -4.86
CA LEU A 307 -11.94 -14.49 -5.15
C LEU A 307 -11.97 -14.01 -6.61
N ASN A 308 -12.26 -14.91 -7.56
CA ASN A 308 -12.44 -14.53 -8.96
C ASN A 308 -13.71 -13.69 -9.17
N ILE A 309 -14.84 -14.02 -8.52
CA ILE A 309 -16.05 -13.18 -8.53
C ILE A 309 -15.72 -11.80 -7.98
N TYR A 310 -15.01 -11.69 -6.85
CA TYR A 310 -14.57 -10.38 -6.34
C TYR A 310 -13.72 -9.61 -7.36
N LYS A 311 -12.85 -10.28 -8.11
CA LYS A 311 -12.09 -9.62 -9.20
C LYS A 311 -12.99 -9.20 -10.36
N THR A 312 -13.88 -10.06 -10.86
CA THR A 312 -14.73 -9.78 -12.03
C THR A 312 -15.86 -8.80 -11.75
N THR A 313 -16.40 -8.79 -10.53
CA THR A 313 -17.39 -7.81 -10.07
C THR A 313 -16.78 -6.41 -9.94
N ILE A 314 -15.48 -6.31 -9.64
CA ILE A 314 -14.78 -5.01 -9.62
C ILE A 314 -14.38 -4.60 -11.04
N SER A 315 -14.05 -5.53 -11.94
CA SER A 315 -13.61 -5.24 -13.31
C SER A 315 -14.73 -5.02 -14.34
N GLY A 316 -15.95 -4.68 -13.90
CA GLY A 316 -17.07 -4.30 -14.78
C GLY A 316 -17.65 -5.37 -15.72
N ASN A 317 -17.09 -6.58 -15.79
CA ASN A 317 -17.55 -7.64 -16.69
C ASN A 317 -18.53 -8.59 -15.97
N CYS A 318 -19.78 -8.18 -15.87
CA CYS A 318 -20.90 -9.08 -15.57
C CYS A 318 -21.69 -9.38 -16.85
N GLU A 319 -21.28 -10.40 -17.61
CA GLU A 319 -22.23 -11.21 -18.37
C GLU A 319 -22.57 -12.44 -17.53
N ILE A 320 -23.69 -12.34 -16.81
CA ILE A 320 -24.28 -13.48 -16.12
C ILE A 320 -25.03 -14.29 -17.19
N ASN A 321 -24.36 -15.26 -17.80
CA ASN A 321 -25.07 -16.35 -18.48
C ASN A 321 -25.60 -17.31 -17.42
N THR A 322 -26.84 -17.08 -16.99
CA THR A 322 -27.65 -18.12 -16.36
C THR A 322 -28.09 -19.10 -17.45
N GLU A 323 -27.38 -20.21 -17.62
CA GLU A 323 -28.01 -21.42 -18.13
C GLU A 323 -27.82 -22.56 -17.12
N ASN A 324 -28.98 -23.08 -16.74
CA ASN A 324 -29.20 -24.21 -15.86
C ASN A 324 -28.52 -25.45 -16.42
N GLU A 325 -27.83 -26.21 -15.59
CA GLU A 325 -27.93 -27.66 -15.67
C GLU A 325 -27.54 -28.33 -14.35
N TYR A 326 -28.38 -29.29 -13.94
CA TYR A 326 -28.27 -30.20 -12.80
C TYR A 326 -28.62 -29.70 -11.40
N MET A 327 -29.92 -29.51 -11.16
CA MET A 327 -30.58 -30.04 -9.95
C MET A 327 -32.03 -30.42 -10.32
N GLN A 328 -32.31 -31.70 -10.53
CA GLN A 328 -33.66 -32.23 -10.38
C GLN A 328 -33.85 -32.80 -8.97
N GLU A 329 -34.99 -32.43 -8.43
CA GLU A 329 -35.54 -32.68 -7.11
C GLU A 329 -35.52 -34.17 -6.73
N THR A 330 -35.36 -34.51 -5.46
CA THR A 330 -36.56 -34.77 -4.64
C THR A 330 -36.24 -34.62 -3.14
N LYS A 331 -36.94 -33.70 -2.49
CA LYS A 331 -37.18 -33.73 -1.04
C LYS A 331 -38.44 -34.56 -0.79
N THR A 332 -38.38 -35.53 0.13
CA THR A 332 -39.55 -35.87 0.96
C THR A 332 -39.10 -36.41 2.30
N ASN A 333 -39.67 -35.81 3.36
CA ASN A 333 -39.52 -36.18 4.76
C ASN A 333 -39.87 -37.65 5.03
N LYS A 334 -39.14 -38.29 5.94
CA LYS A 334 -39.71 -39.17 6.98
C LYS A 334 -38.68 -39.49 8.08
N TYR A 335 -39.06 -39.19 9.33
CA TYR A 335 -38.46 -39.74 10.54
C TYR A 335 -38.67 -41.26 10.58
N THR A 336 -37.62 -42.07 10.74
CA THR A 336 -37.63 -43.29 11.60
C THR A 336 -36.21 -43.78 11.90
N THR A 337 -36.02 -44.16 13.15
CA THR A 337 -34.87 -44.82 13.80
C THR A 337 -34.43 -46.15 13.16
N CYS A 338 -33.13 -46.45 13.14
CA CYS A 338 -32.59 -47.67 13.75
C CYS A 338 -31.05 -47.67 13.90
N LYS A 339 -30.61 -48.32 14.98
CA LYS A 339 -29.23 -48.49 15.45
C LYS A 339 -28.44 -49.52 14.64
N SER A 340 -27.12 -49.46 14.89
CA SER A 340 -26.07 -50.49 14.79
C SER A 340 -25.49 -50.82 13.42
N SER A 341 -24.21 -50.46 13.24
CA SER A 341 -23.12 -51.45 13.31
C SER A 341 -21.75 -50.76 13.37
N ASN A 342 -21.02 -51.11 14.43
CA ASN A 342 -19.66 -50.72 14.78
C ASN A 342 -18.60 -50.96 13.69
N ASN A 343 -17.52 -50.18 13.82
CA ASN A 343 -16.13 -50.56 13.56
C ASN A 343 -15.75 -50.98 12.15
N GLN A 344 -15.28 -49.99 11.37
CA GLN A 344 -14.01 -50.02 10.65
C GLN A 344 -13.73 -48.61 10.13
N ILE A 345 -12.46 -48.27 9.91
CA ILE A 345 -11.95 -46.92 9.58
C ILE A 345 -11.71 -46.01 10.81
N LYS A 346 -11.14 -46.58 11.87
CA LYS A 346 -10.19 -45.90 12.76
C LYS A 346 -8.82 -46.53 12.50
N GLU A 347 -8.18 -46.15 11.40
CA GLU A 347 -6.75 -46.37 11.09
C GLU A 347 -6.54 -45.78 9.69
N ASN A 348 -5.74 -44.70 9.60
CA ASN A 348 -5.20 -44.02 8.40
C ASN A 348 -5.28 -42.48 8.40
N ILE A 349 -5.55 -41.81 9.54
CA ILE A 349 -5.32 -40.36 9.66
C ILE A 349 -4.25 -40.10 10.72
N GLN A 350 -3.04 -40.63 10.51
CA GLN A 350 -1.91 -40.35 11.40
C GLN A 350 -0.66 -39.80 10.71
N ASP A 351 -0.54 -39.81 9.37
CA ASP A 351 0.75 -39.48 8.71
C ASP A 351 0.72 -38.40 7.62
N ASN A 352 -0.12 -37.36 7.75
CA ASN A 352 0.07 -36.15 6.94
C ASN A 352 -0.23 -34.88 7.73
N LYS A 353 0.75 -34.42 8.52
CA LYS A 353 0.77 -33.07 9.07
C LYS A 353 1.16 -32.07 7.96
N ILE A 354 0.21 -31.68 7.13
CA ILE A 354 0.28 -30.39 6.43
C ILE A 354 -0.46 -29.39 7.31
N SER A 355 0.30 -28.48 7.93
CA SER A 355 -0.23 -27.36 8.70
C SER A 355 -1.00 -26.43 7.76
N ILE A 356 -2.32 -26.60 7.67
CA ILE A 356 -3.22 -25.63 7.06
C ILE A 356 -3.13 -24.35 7.90
N VAL A 357 -2.35 -23.38 7.43
CA VAL A 357 -2.32 -22.03 7.95
C VAL A 357 -3.74 -21.48 7.85
N LYS A 358 -4.41 -21.32 9.01
CA LYS A 358 -5.73 -20.70 9.11
C LYS A 358 -5.69 -19.36 8.38
N LEU A 359 -6.38 -19.27 7.25
CA LEU A 359 -6.80 -17.98 6.70
C LEU A 359 -7.65 -17.33 7.79
N GLY A 360 -7.14 -16.23 8.36
CA GLY A 360 -7.76 -15.45 9.43
C GLY A 360 -9.02 -14.72 8.99
N ILE A 361 -9.99 -15.44 8.42
CA ILE A 361 -11.34 -14.95 8.18
C ILE A 361 -12.14 -15.26 9.46
N ARG A 362 -12.07 -14.35 10.44
CA ARG A 362 -13.08 -14.34 11.50
C ARG A 362 -14.38 -13.83 10.90
N HIS A 363 -15.32 -14.74 10.62
CA HIS A 363 -16.73 -14.38 10.54
C HIS A 363 -17.27 -14.34 11.97
N ASN A 364 -17.59 -13.13 12.44
CA ASN A 364 -18.59 -12.98 13.49
C ASN A 364 -19.87 -12.53 12.79
N CYS A 365 -20.90 -13.39 12.84
CA CYS A 365 -22.29 -12.94 12.71
C CYS A 365 -22.64 -11.98 13.83
#